data_AF-A0A6C0E5E5-F1
#
_entry.id   AF-A0A6C0E5E5-F1
#
_cell.length_a   1.000
_cell.length_b   1.000
_cell.length_c   1.000
_cell.angle_alpha   90.00
_cell.angle_beta   90.00
_cell.angle_gamma   90.00
#
_symmetry.space_group_name_H-M   'P 1'
#
loop_
_entity.id
_entity.type
_entity.pdbx_description
1 polymer ?
#
loop_
_entity_poly.entity_id
_entity_poly.type
_entity_poly.pdbx_seq_one_letter_code
_entity_poly.pdbx_strand_id
1 'polypeptide(L)' 'MITISDNLQSFSLDKRGAINLELKLNVTKYGRVWRPIGDALYNYGVSDDEVAEYTVTSEQYTFLQMLNTKPGWEACRDLS' A
#
# COMPACT_ATOMS: atom_id res chain seq x y z
N MET A 1 -3.36 -4.03 12.58
CA MET A 1 -3.74 -3.59 11.22
C MET A 1 -2.99 -2.29 10.94
N ILE A 2 -2.54 -2.06 9.71
CA ILE A 2 -2.14 -0.73 9.25
C ILE A 2 -3.32 -0.05 8.59
N THR A 3 -3.57 1.21 8.91
CA THR A 3 -4.64 2.01 8.29
C THR A 3 -4.02 3.03 7.35
N ILE A 4 -4.37 2.93 6.06
CA ILE A 4 -4.00 3.90 5.04
C ILE A 4 -5.14 4.92 4.92
N SER A 5 -4.84 6.21 4.97
CA SER A 5 -5.86 7.28 5.00
C SER A 5 -5.42 8.50 4.19
N ASP A 6 -6.35 9.20 3.54
CA ASP A 6 -6.13 10.55 2.98
C ASP A 6 -6.77 11.67 3.82
N ASN A 7 -7.15 11.35 5.06
CA ASN A 7 -7.95 12.17 5.99
C ASN A 7 -9.44 12.30 5.65
N LEU A 8 -9.91 11.77 4.53
CA LEU A 8 -11.33 11.71 4.17
C LEU A 8 -11.84 10.26 4.16
N GLN A 9 -11.00 9.36 3.67
CA GLN A 9 -11.29 7.94 3.53
C GLN A 9 -10.13 7.13 4.09
N SER A 10 -10.43 5.91 4.50
CA SER A 10 -9.42 4.98 5.00
C SER A 10 -9.75 3.53 4.68
N PHE A 11 -8.72 2.72 4.48
CA PHE A 11 -8.85 1.27 4.52
C PHE A 11 -7.73 0.67 5.37
N SER A 12 -8.01 -0.48 5.98
CA SER A 12 -7.04 -1.17 6.84
C SER A 12 -6.58 -2.48 6.22
N LEU A 13 -5.32 -2.82 6.43
CA LEU A 13 -4.71 -4.06 5.99
C LEU A 13 -4.15 -4.82 7.20
N ASP A 14 -4.23 -6.14 7.14
CA ASP A 14 -3.43 -7.02 7.99
C ASP A 14 -1.99 -7.09 7.48
N LYS A 15 -1.10 -7.77 8.21
CA LYS A 15 0.32 -7.88 7.83
C LYS A 15 0.48 -8.46 6.43
N ARG A 16 -0.30 -9.51 6.10
CA ARG A 16 -0.24 -10.15 4.77
C ARG A 16 -0.74 -9.23 3.66
N GLY A 17 -1.82 -8.49 3.91
CA GLY A 17 -2.37 -7.50 3.00
C GLY A 17 -1.40 -6.35 2.74
N ALA A 18 -0.67 -5.91 3.77
CA ALA A 18 0.35 -4.88 3.63
C ALA A 18 1.52 -5.32 2.74
N ILE A 19 2.06 -6.53 2.95
CA ILE A 19 3.09 -7.11 2.07
C ILE A 19 2.56 -7.25 0.64
N ASN A 20 1.33 -7.75 0.46
CA ASN A 20 0.76 -7.90 -0.87
C ASN A 20 0.61 -6.53 -1.59
N LEU A 21 0.15 -5.50 -0.87
CA LEU A 21 0.02 -4.16 -1.43
C LEU A 21 1.38 -3.53 -1.75
N GLU A 22 2.39 -3.75 -0.91
CA GLU A 22 3.77 -3.32 -1.17
C GLU A 22 4.28 -3.93 -2.47
N LEU A 23 4.19 -5.25 -2.64
CA LEU A 23 4.64 -5.94 -3.85
C LEU A 23 3.92 -5.42 -5.09
N LYS A 24 2.60 -5.22 -5.00
CA LYS A 24 1.80 -4.64 -6.07
C LYS A 24 2.25 -3.22 -6.42
N LEU A 25 2.52 -2.37 -5.43
CA LEU A 25 3.00 -1.01 -5.66
C LEU A 25 4.39 -1.03 -6.30
N ASN A 26 5.29 -1.86 -5.80
CA ASN A 26 6.69 -1.93 -6.21
C ASN A 26 6.86 -2.24 -7.71
N VAL A 27 5.95 -3.04 -8.28
CA VAL A 27 5.99 -3.39 -9.71
C VAL A 27 5.33 -2.37 -10.64
N THR A 28 4.68 -1.33 -10.10
CA THR A 28 4.10 -0.24 -10.89
C THR A 28 5.13 0.83 -11.22
N LYS A 29 4.80 1.76 -12.13
CA LYS A 29 5.66 2.94 -12.39
C LYS A 29 5.90 3.81 -11.13
N TYR A 30 4.98 3.74 -10.16
CA TYR A 30 5.07 4.52 -8.92
C TYR A 30 5.95 3.87 -7.86
N GLY A 31 6.30 2.59 -7.98
CA GLY A 31 7.06 1.88 -6.94
C GLY A 31 8.33 2.60 -6.51
N ARG A 32 9.04 3.23 -7.45
CA ARG A 32 10.22 4.04 -7.15
C ARG A 32 9.89 5.40 -6.52
N VAL A 33 8.87 6.09 -7.03
CA VAL A 33 8.51 7.47 -6.59
C VAL A 33 7.83 7.45 -5.22
N TRP A 34 7.02 6.42 -4.96
CA TRP A 34 6.29 6.21 -3.72
C TRP A 34 6.95 5.16 -2.82
N ARG A 35 8.28 4.99 -2.96
CA ARG A 35 9.08 4.09 -2.12
C ARG A 35 8.79 4.24 -0.62
N PRO A 36 8.65 5.45 -0.04
CA PRO A 36 8.35 5.57 1.39
C PRO A 36 7.05 4.88 1.82
N ILE A 37 6.06 4.79 0.92
CA ILE A 37 4.80 4.06 1.18
C ILE A 37 5.08 2.55 1.17
N GLY A 38 5.82 2.07 0.16
CA GLY A 38 6.25 0.68 0.08
C GLY A 38 7.03 0.24 1.31
N ASP A 39 8.01 1.05 1.74
CA ASP A 39 8.81 0.80 2.94
C ASP A 39 7.93 0.72 4.20
N ALA A 40 6.95 1.62 4.35
CA ALA A 40 6.02 1.59 5.49
C ALA A 40 5.15 0.32 5.49
N LEU A 41 4.63 -0.10 4.33
CA LEU A 41 3.86 -1.33 4.17
C LEU A 41 4.71 -2.57 4.47
N TYR A 42 5.94 -2.61 3.96
CA TYR A 42 6.89 -3.68 4.20
C TYR A 42 7.22 -3.79 5.69
N ASN A 43 7.64 -2.68 6.30
CA ASN A 43 8.02 -2.61 7.71
C ASN A 43 6.88 -3.06 8.61
N TYR A 44 5.64 -2.61 8.35
CA TYR A 44 4.48 -3.09 9.09
C TYR A 44 4.23 -4.59 8.89
N GLY A 45 4.41 -5.09 7.66
CA GLY A 45 4.20 -6.50 7.35
C GLY A 45 5.21 -7.45 8.00
N VAL A 46 6.44 -6.99 8.28
CA VAL A 46 7.52 -7.80 8.88
C VAL A 46 7.80 -7.50 10.36
N SER A 47 7.42 -6.34 10.87
CA SER A 47 7.59 -5.96 12.29
C SER A 47 6.49 -6.56 13.18
N ASP A 48 6.76 -6.68 14.48
CA ASP A 48 5.77 -6.98 15.52
C ASP A 48 5.10 -5.74 16.12
N ASP A 49 5.41 -4.56 15.60
CA ASP A 49 4.82 -3.31 16.07
C ASP A 49 3.30 -3.26 15.90
N GLU A 50 2.67 -2.65 16.90
CA GLU A 50 1.24 -2.42 16.95
C GLU A 50 0.77 -1.33 15.97
N VAL A 51 -0.53 -1.39 15.68
CA VAL A 51 -1.35 -0.50 14.85
C VAL A 51 -0.67 0.79 14.38
N ALA A 52 -0.38 0.86 13.08
CA ALA A 52 0.16 2.05 12.42
C ALA A 52 -0.94 2.76 11.61
N GLU A 53 -1.04 4.07 11.75
CA GLU A 53 -1.77 4.93 10.81
C GLU A 53 -0.76 5.56 9.84
N TYR A 54 -1.06 5.51 8.54
CA TYR A 54 -0.20 6.06 7.51
C TYR A 54 -1.01 6.94 6.57
N THR A 55 -0.79 8.25 6.68
CA THR A 55 -1.47 9.25 5.87
C THR A 55 -0.78 9.44 4.53
N VAL A 56 -1.57 9.46 3.46
CA VAL A 56 -1.12 9.65 2.07
C VAL A 56 -1.93 10.77 1.40
N THR A 57 -1.56 11.17 0.19
CA THR A 57 -2.40 12.07 -0.62
C THR A 57 -3.62 11.34 -1.16
N SER A 58 -4.67 12.07 -1.55
CA SER A 58 -5.87 11.45 -2.17
C SER A 58 -5.58 10.71 -3.48
N GLU A 59 -4.60 11.17 -4.27
CA GLU A 59 -4.14 10.48 -5.48
C GLU A 59 -3.52 9.13 -5.12
N GLN A 60 -2.59 9.12 -4.16
CA GLN A 60 -1.96 7.91 -3.66
C GLN A 60 -2.99 6.95 -3.08
N TYR A 61 -3.92 7.46 -2.26
CA TYR A 61 -4.98 6.67 -1.66
C TYR A 61 -5.83 5.95 -2.71
N THR A 62 -6.31 6.68 -3.71
CA THR A 62 -7.15 6.14 -4.78
C THR A 62 -6.41 5.03 -5.54
N PHE A 63 -5.14 5.26 -5.85
CA PHE A 63 -4.32 4.28 -6.55
C PHE A 63 -4.04 3.03 -5.71
N LEU A 64 -3.69 3.20 -4.43
CA LEU A 64 -3.45 2.09 -3.50
C LEU A 64 -4.73 1.26 -3.28
N GLN A 65 -5.88 1.91 -3.18
CA GLN A 65 -7.17 1.23 -3.09
C GLN A 65 -7.45 0.42 -4.35
N MET A 66 -7.22 0.98 -5.55
CA MET A 66 -7.33 0.25 -6.81
C MET A 66 -6.39 -0.96 -6.84
N LEU A 67 -5.11 -0.82 -6.48
CA LEU A 67 -4.16 -1.92 -6.41
C LEU A 67 -4.63 -3.02 -5.44
N ASN A 68 -5.18 -2.63 -4.30
CA ASN A 68 -5.67 -3.58 -3.29
C ASN A 68 -6.74 -4.53 -3.87
N THR A 69 -7.59 -4.04 -4.78
CA THR A 69 -8.61 -4.86 -5.47
C THR A 69 -8.07 -5.83 -6.52
N LYS A 70 -6.80 -5.69 -6.95
CA LYS A 70 -6.21 -6.58 -7.97
C LYS A 70 -5.92 -7.97 -7.39
N PRO A 71 -6.03 -9.04 -8.20
CA PRO A 71 -5.85 -10.41 -7.71
C PRO A 71 -4.39 -10.72 -7.31
N GLY A 72 -3.40 -10.04 -7.89
CA GLY A 72 -1.97 -10.25 -7.64
C GLY A 72 -1.11 -9.12 -8.19
N TRP A 73 0.20 -9.16 -7.93
CA TRP A 73 1.15 -8.14 -8.38
C TRP A 73 1.39 -8.20 -9.89
N GLU A 74 1.24 -9.38 -10.51
CA GLU A 74 1.39 -9.59 -11.94
C GLU A 74 0.42 -8.71 -12.73
N ALA A 75 -0.79 -8.51 -12.20
CA ALA A 75 -1.83 -7.66 -12.79
C ALA A 75 -1.55 -6.15 -12.63
N CYS A 76 -0.46 -5.77 -11.96
CA CYS A 76 -0.15 -4.38 -11.62
C CYS A 76 1.05 -3.80 -12.38
N ARG A 77 1.79 -4.62 -13.12
CA ARG A 77 3.10 -4.27 -13.70
C ARG A 77 3.06 -3.09 -14.68
N ASP A 78 1.95 -2.96 -15.41
CA ASP A 78 1.75 -1.91 -16.42
C ASP A 78 0.80 -0.79 -15.93
N LEU A 79 0.45 -0.79 -14.64
CA LEU A 79 -0.44 0.23 -14.10
C LEU A 79 0.32 1.54 -13.88
N SER A 80 -0.23 2.54 -14.55
CA SER A 80 0.14 3.94 -14.50
C SER A 80 -0.79 4.75 -13.61
#